data_AF-A0A966GCW5-F1
#
_entry.id   AF-A0A966GCW5-F1
#
_cell.length_a   1.000
_cell.length_b   1.000
_cell.length_c   1.000
_cell.angle_alpha   90.00
_cell.angle_beta   90.00
_cell.angle_gamma   90.00
#
_symmetry.space_group_name_H-M   'P 1'
#
loop_
_entity.id
_entity.type
_entity.pdbx_description
1 polymer ?
#
loop_
_entity_poly.entity_id
_entity_poly.type
_entity_poly.pdbx_seq_one_letter_code
_entity_poly.pdbx_strand_id
1 'polypeptide(L)'
;MAEAYIIDAVRTPRGIGKQGKGALAAEHPQHLAATVLKAIKDRNNLDTATVDDVIWSVSTQDGMQAGDMGRMAALDAGFDITSSGTTLDRFCGGGITSVALASAQVMSGMEDCVVAGGTEMMSLTAAMAQEKMRAGIKPPMMGSYNERLQAVHPQSHQGICGDAIASMEGFTREDLDAIGYRSQ
;
A
#
# COMPACT_ATOMS: atom_id res chain seq x y z
N MET A 1 3.62 17.03 25.17
CA MET A 1 3.21 16.28 23.97
C MET A 1 3.40 14.83 24.29
N ALA A 2 2.44 13.98 23.90
CA ALA A 2 2.61 12.55 23.99
C ALA A 2 3.73 12.12 23.02
N GLU A 3 4.42 11.02 23.33
CA GLU A 3 5.39 10.41 22.45
C GLU A 3 4.76 9.19 21.79
N ALA A 4 4.91 9.06 20.46
CA ALA A 4 4.45 7.89 19.74
C ALA A 4 5.52 6.80 19.75
N TYR A 5 5.13 5.60 20.16
CA TYR A 5 6.01 4.43 20.20
C TYR A 5 5.54 3.37 19.19
N ILE A 6 6.48 2.70 18.53
CA ILE A 6 6.19 1.51 17.70
C ILE A 6 6.28 0.29 18.62
N ILE A 7 5.16 -0.39 18.84
CA ILE A 7 5.07 -1.55 19.74
C ILE A 7 5.46 -2.85 19.01
N ASP A 8 4.95 -3.06 17.79
CA ASP A 8 5.26 -4.22 16.96
C ASP A 8 5.17 -3.83 15.47
N ALA A 9 5.80 -4.63 14.61
CA ALA A 9 5.77 -4.47 13.17
C ALA A 9 5.87 -5.82 12.47
N VAL A 10 4.92 -6.12 11.58
CA VAL A 10 4.86 -7.38 10.84
C VAL A 10 4.54 -7.14 9.36
N ARG A 11 4.83 -8.14 8.53
CA ARG A 11 4.50 -8.11 7.10
C ARG A 11 4.26 -9.51 6.58
N THR A 12 3.51 -9.62 5.48
CA THR A 12 3.43 -10.84 4.69
C THR A 12 4.77 -11.11 3.97
N PRO A 13 5.01 -12.36 3.51
CA PRO A 13 6.00 -12.59 2.47
C PRO A 13 5.59 -11.84 1.19
N ARG A 14 6.57 -11.40 0.39
CA ARG A 14 6.30 -10.77 -0.91
C ARG A 14 6.22 -11.85 -1.99
N GLY A 15 5.04 -12.05 -2.55
CA GLY A 15 4.84 -12.94 -3.70
C GLY A 15 5.15 -12.25 -5.03
N ILE A 16 5.37 -13.04 -6.09
CA ILE A 16 5.48 -12.51 -7.45
C ILE A 16 4.15 -11.85 -7.83
N GLY A 17 4.17 -10.59 -8.27
CA GLY A 17 2.99 -9.82 -8.68
C GLY A 17 2.40 -10.24 -10.03
N LYS A 18 2.20 -11.54 -10.29
CA LYS A 18 1.67 -12.06 -11.56
C LYS A 18 0.67 -13.20 -11.34
N GLN A 19 -0.52 -13.08 -11.94
CA GLN A 19 -1.53 -14.15 -11.93
C GLN A 19 -0.98 -15.47 -12.48
N GLY A 20 -1.31 -16.58 -11.81
CA GLY A 20 -0.84 -17.93 -12.14
C GLY A 20 0.64 -18.20 -11.85
N LYS A 21 1.40 -17.24 -11.31
CA LYS A 21 2.81 -17.44 -10.89
C LYS A 21 3.09 -17.03 -9.45
N GLY A 22 2.41 -16.00 -8.95
CA GLY A 22 2.57 -15.52 -7.58
C GLY A 22 1.92 -16.46 -6.58
N ALA A 23 2.64 -16.83 -5.53
CA ALA A 23 2.12 -17.66 -4.43
C ALA A 23 0.90 -17.04 -3.73
N LEU A 24 0.80 -15.70 -3.73
CA LEU A 24 -0.32 -14.98 -3.13
C LEU A 24 -1.37 -14.52 -4.15
N ALA A 25 -1.16 -14.78 -5.45
CA ALA A 25 -1.94 -14.12 -6.51
C ALA A 25 -3.43 -14.50 -6.55
N ALA A 26 -3.78 -15.64 -5.94
CA ALA A 26 -5.15 -16.16 -5.87
C ALA A 26 -5.91 -15.73 -4.59
N GLU A 27 -5.22 -15.07 -3.65
CA GLU A 27 -5.85 -14.62 -2.40
C GLU A 27 -6.72 -13.39 -2.64
N HIS A 28 -7.73 -13.21 -1.80
CA HIS A 28 -8.40 -11.92 -1.71
C HIS A 28 -7.44 -10.91 -1.05
N PRO A 29 -7.29 -9.67 -1.56
CA PRO A 29 -6.32 -8.71 -1.02
C PRO A 29 -6.60 -8.33 0.44
N GLN A 30 -7.87 -8.32 0.87
CA GLN A 30 -8.20 -8.12 2.28
C GLN A 30 -7.64 -9.23 3.18
N HIS A 31 -7.52 -10.49 2.71
CA HIS A 31 -6.91 -11.56 3.51
C HIS A 31 -5.43 -11.27 3.82
N LEU A 32 -4.72 -10.59 2.90
CA LEU A 32 -3.32 -10.22 3.12
C LEU A 32 -3.19 -9.18 4.24
N ALA A 33 -4.09 -8.18 4.23
CA ALA A 33 -4.19 -7.17 5.29
C ALA A 33 -4.65 -7.80 6.61
N ALA A 34 -5.70 -8.63 6.59
CA ALA A 34 -6.23 -9.28 7.77
C ALA A 34 -5.21 -10.23 8.42
N THR A 35 -4.37 -10.90 7.62
CA THR A 35 -3.29 -11.75 8.12
C THR A 35 -2.32 -10.98 9.01
N VAL A 36 -1.91 -9.77 8.59
CA VAL A 36 -0.98 -8.95 9.38
C VAL A 36 -1.65 -8.30 10.58
N LEU A 37 -2.90 -7.85 10.44
CA LEU A 37 -3.69 -7.31 11.56
C LEU A 37 -3.92 -8.37 12.65
N LYS A 38 -4.29 -9.58 12.24
CA LYS A 38 -4.43 -10.72 13.15
C LYS A 38 -3.11 -11.08 13.82
N ALA A 39 -1.99 -11.05 13.10
CA ALA A 39 -0.68 -11.30 13.69
C ALA A 39 -0.32 -10.23 14.74
N ILE A 40 -0.58 -8.95 14.49
CA ILE A 40 -0.41 -7.88 15.49
C ILE A 40 -1.26 -8.15 16.72
N LYS A 41 -2.55 -8.49 16.54
CA LYS A 41 -3.45 -8.84 17.64
C LYS A 41 -2.91 -10.00 18.48
N ASP A 42 -2.64 -11.12 17.83
CA ASP A 42 -2.31 -12.39 18.49
C ASP A 42 -0.93 -12.34 19.18
N ARG A 43 0.07 -11.69 18.57
CA ARG A 43 1.43 -11.57 19.14
C ARG A 43 1.49 -10.70 20.38
N ASN A 44 0.59 -9.73 20.49
CA ASN A 44 0.58 -8.74 21.56
C ASN A 44 -0.54 -8.99 22.59
N ASN A 45 -1.38 -10.01 22.40
CA ASN A 45 -2.61 -10.20 23.16
C ASN A 45 -3.42 -8.89 23.26
N LEU A 46 -3.52 -8.19 22.13
CA LEU A 46 -4.10 -6.85 22.03
C LEU A 46 -5.62 -6.92 22.23
N ASP A 47 -6.13 -6.15 23.18
CA ASP A 47 -7.56 -5.84 23.23
C ASP A 47 -7.91 -4.90 22.08
N THR A 48 -8.55 -5.45 21.05
CA THR A 48 -8.84 -4.66 19.85
C THR A 48 -9.88 -3.57 20.09
N ALA A 49 -10.68 -3.65 21.16
CA ALA A 49 -11.61 -2.57 21.51
C ALA A 49 -10.89 -1.27 21.93
N THR A 50 -9.59 -1.32 22.24
CA THR A 50 -8.78 -0.15 22.54
C THR A 50 -8.04 0.40 21.32
N VAL A 51 -8.20 -0.21 20.13
CA VAL A 51 -7.63 0.32 18.89
C VAL A 51 -8.59 1.36 18.36
N ASP A 52 -8.15 2.61 18.32
CA ASP A 52 -9.02 3.71 17.93
C ASP A 52 -9.19 3.79 16.40
N ASP A 53 -8.11 3.57 15.65
CA ASP A 53 -8.12 3.61 14.17
C ASP A 53 -7.15 2.59 13.54
N VAL A 54 -7.48 2.18 12.32
CA VAL A 54 -6.63 1.40 11.41
C VAL A 54 -6.38 2.23 10.15
N ILE A 55 -5.25 2.93 10.12
CA ILE A 55 -4.85 3.76 8.98
C ILE A 55 -4.10 2.93 7.96
N TRP A 56 -4.73 2.67 6.82
CA TRP A 56 -4.23 1.69 5.87
C TRP A 56 -4.01 2.29 4.48
N SER A 57 -2.82 2.09 3.92
CA SER A 57 -2.54 2.56 2.57
C SER A 57 -2.84 1.52 1.50
N VAL A 58 -3.53 1.95 0.44
CA VAL A 58 -3.73 1.17 -0.79
C VAL A 58 -3.60 2.16 -1.95
N SER A 59 -2.69 1.88 -2.90
CA SER A 59 -2.52 2.77 -4.05
C SER A 59 -3.61 2.52 -5.09
N THR A 60 -3.89 1.26 -5.43
CA THR A 60 -4.94 0.94 -6.40
C THR A 60 -6.25 0.59 -5.69
N GLN A 61 -7.04 1.61 -5.36
CA GLN A 61 -8.37 1.46 -4.75
C GLN A 61 -9.45 1.15 -5.80
N ASP A 62 -9.34 -0.02 -6.43
CA ASP A 62 -10.25 -0.50 -7.48
C ASP A 62 -10.56 -1.99 -7.29
N GLY A 63 -11.73 -2.42 -7.75
CA GLY A 63 -12.19 -3.80 -7.63
C GLY A 63 -12.12 -4.33 -6.20
N MET A 64 -11.50 -5.50 -6.02
CA MET A 64 -11.37 -6.16 -4.70
C MET A 64 -10.48 -5.39 -3.71
N GLN A 65 -9.76 -4.35 -4.14
CA GLN A 65 -8.96 -3.49 -3.26
C GLN A 65 -9.63 -2.18 -2.86
N ALA A 66 -10.84 -1.92 -3.37
CA ALA A 66 -11.64 -0.77 -2.98
C ALA A 66 -12.41 -1.05 -1.68
N GLY A 67 -13.25 -0.08 -1.27
CA GLY A 67 -14.19 -0.27 -0.18
C GLY A 67 -13.55 -0.27 1.20
N ASP A 68 -12.65 0.69 1.44
CA ASP A 68 -11.93 0.89 2.72
C ASP A 68 -11.26 -0.39 3.24
N MET A 69 -10.12 -0.72 2.63
CA MET A 69 -9.31 -1.88 2.98
C MET A 69 -8.92 -1.93 4.46
N GLY A 70 -8.59 -0.79 5.08
CA GLY A 70 -8.25 -0.72 6.51
C GLY A 70 -9.38 -1.26 7.38
N ARG A 71 -10.59 -0.71 7.21
CA ARG A 71 -11.76 -1.13 7.99
C ARG A 71 -12.18 -2.57 7.68
N MET A 72 -12.25 -2.95 6.41
CA MET A 72 -12.71 -4.30 6.04
C MET A 72 -11.74 -5.39 6.48
N ALA A 73 -10.44 -5.13 6.39
CA ALA A 73 -9.43 -6.09 6.86
C ALA A 73 -9.39 -6.20 8.38
N ALA A 74 -9.66 -5.11 9.12
CA ALA A 74 -9.76 -5.15 10.58
C ALA A 74 -10.93 -6.06 11.02
N LEU A 75 -12.10 -5.92 10.39
CA LEU A 75 -13.25 -6.79 10.64
C LEU A 75 -12.94 -8.25 10.30
N ASP A 76 -12.32 -8.52 9.16
CA ASP A 76 -11.91 -9.87 8.74
C ASP A 76 -10.85 -10.48 9.69
N ALA A 77 -9.96 -9.65 10.26
CA ALA A 77 -9.01 -10.04 11.30
C ALA A 77 -9.66 -10.29 12.68
N GLY A 78 -10.95 -10.00 12.85
CA GLY A 78 -11.68 -10.12 14.10
C GLY A 78 -11.30 -9.03 15.12
N PHE A 79 -11.00 -7.81 14.64
CA PHE A 79 -10.95 -6.64 15.51
C PHE A 79 -12.36 -6.29 15.99
N ASP A 80 -12.43 -5.52 17.07
CA ASP A 80 -13.70 -5.10 17.62
C ASP A 80 -14.43 -4.19 16.61
N ILE A 81 -15.76 -4.22 16.64
CA ILE A 81 -16.58 -3.39 15.74
C ILE A 81 -16.40 -1.89 16.02
N THR A 82 -15.90 -1.52 17.21
CA THR A 82 -15.60 -0.13 17.59
C THR A 82 -14.30 0.39 16.99
N SER A 83 -13.34 -0.47 16.63
CA SER A 83 -12.07 -0.04 16.03
C SER A 83 -12.32 0.58 14.66
N SER A 84 -12.11 1.89 14.51
CA SER A 84 -12.37 2.53 13.23
C SER A 84 -11.33 2.13 12.17
N GLY A 85 -11.52 2.58 10.93
CA GLY A 85 -10.56 2.31 9.86
C GLY A 85 -10.68 3.37 8.79
N THR A 86 -9.55 3.65 8.14
CA THR A 86 -9.51 4.54 6.99
C THR A 86 -8.49 4.06 5.98
N THR A 87 -8.82 4.24 4.70
CA THR A 87 -7.92 3.90 3.59
C THR A 87 -7.46 5.14 2.86
N LEU A 88 -6.15 5.26 2.64
CA LEU A 88 -5.53 6.39 1.96
C LEU A 88 -4.67 5.97 0.78
N ASP A 89 -4.44 6.92 -0.13
CA ASP A 89 -3.46 6.81 -1.19
C ASP A 89 -2.50 8.00 -1.15
N ARG A 90 -1.20 7.70 -1.08
CA ARG A 90 -0.10 8.66 -1.30
C ARG A 90 0.97 8.06 -2.20
N PHE A 91 0.54 7.33 -3.23
CA PHE A 91 1.38 6.56 -4.13
C PHE A 91 2.35 5.65 -3.36
N CYS A 92 3.56 5.45 -3.87
CA CYS A 92 4.59 4.61 -3.26
C CYS A 92 4.96 5.03 -1.81
N GLY A 93 4.66 6.27 -1.41
CA GLY A 93 4.87 6.78 -0.06
C GLY A 93 3.71 6.51 0.91
N GLY A 94 2.64 5.83 0.46
CA GLY A 94 1.43 5.65 1.25
C GLY A 94 1.63 4.88 2.55
N GLY A 95 2.36 3.76 2.52
CA GLY A 95 2.61 2.94 3.73
C GLY A 95 3.41 3.66 4.82
N ILE A 96 4.36 4.55 4.47
CA ILE A 96 5.06 5.36 5.48
C ILE A 96 4.21 6.56 5.92
N THR A 97 3.34 7.05 5.04
CA THR A 97 2.40 8.12 5.37
C THR A 97 1.39 7.68 6.41
N SER A 98 0.84 6.47 6.32
CA SER A 98 -0.08 5.96 7.34
C SER A 98 0.57 5.92 8.72
N VAL A 99 1.84 5.50 8.82
CA VAL A 99 2.60 5.52 10.08
C VAL A 99 2.82 6.95 10.58
N ALA A 100 3.12 7.90 9.69
CA ALA A 100 3.29 9.30 10.06
C ALA A 100 1.98 9.92 10.59
N LEU A 101 0.83 9.58 9.98
CA LEU A 101 -0.48 10.05 10.44
C LEU A 101 -0.86 9.44 11.79
N ALA A 102 -0.65 8.14 11.97
CA ALA A 102 -0.87 7.46 13.25
C ALA A 102 0.00 8.07 14.37
N SER A 103 1.28 8.30 14.08
CA SER A 103 2.20 8.94 15.04
C SER A 103 1.72 10.35 15.40
N ALA A 104 1.26 11.12 14.42
CA ALA A 104 0.77 12.48 14.65
C ALA A 104 -0.50 12.50 15.49
N GLN A 105 -1.43 11.56 15.28
CA GLN A 105 -2.65 11.41 16.07
C GLN A 105 -2.37 11.03 17.54
N VAL A 106 -1.41 10.12 17.76
CA VAL A 106 -0.96 9.79 19.12
C VAL A 106 -0.29 10.98 19.79
N MET A 107 0.65 11.63 19.10
CA MET A 107 1.38 12.78 19.65
C MET A 107 0.48 13.99 19.94
N SER A 108 -0.62 14.15 19.20
CA SER A 108 -1.62 15.20 19.42
C SER A 108 -2.59 14.87 20.56
N GLY A 109 -2.66 13.62 21.01
CA GLY A 109 -3.61 13.12 22.00
C GLY A 109 -5.03 12.95 21.45
N MET A 110 -5.17 12.80 20.13
CA MET A 110 -6.47 12.49 19.50
C MET A 110 -6.80 11.00 19.61
N GLU A 111 -5.78 10.14 19.52
CA GLU A 111 -5.89 8.69 19.61
C GLU A 111 -4.83 8.16 20.57
N ASP A 112 -5.09 7.04 21.24
CA ASP A 112 -4.14 6.39 22.16
C ASP A 112 -3.49 5.17 21.51
N CYS A 113 -4.20 4.45 20.63
CA CYS A 113 -3.69 3.26 19.95
C CYS A 113 -4.17 3.18 18.49
N VAL A 114 -3.22 3.19 17.56
CA VAL A 114 -3.50 3.16 16.12
C VAL A 114 -2.69 2.05 15.47
N VAL A 115 -3.31 1.28 14.56
CA VAL A 115 -2.59 0.34 13.70
C VAL A 115 -2.41 0.95 12.32
N ALA A 116 -1.16 1.16 11.90
CA ALA A 116 -0.83 1.73 10.61
C ALA A 116 -0.16 0.72 9.67
N GLY A 117 -0.47 0.80 8.39
CA GLY A 117 0.18 -0.06 7.40
C GLY A 117 -0.29 0.19 5.98
N GLY A 118 -0.23 -0.86 5.16
CA GLY A 118 -0.71 -0.83 3.80
C GLY A 118 -0.66 -2.19 3.12
N THR A 119 -1.47 -2.33 2.07
CA THR A 119 -1.58 -3.54 1.26
C THR A 119 -1.70 -3.16 -0.21
N GLU A 120 -1.00 -3.91 -1.06
CA GLU A 120 -1.11 -3.77 -2.50
C GLU A 120 -0.91 -5.13 -3.16
N MET A 121 -1.79 -5.46 -4.11
CA MET A 121 -1.82 -6.73 -4.80
C MET A 121 -1.63 -6.51 -6.30
N MET A 122 -0.37 -6.29 -6.69
CA MET A 122 -0.01 -5.97 -8.08
C MET A 122 -0.42 -7.06 -9.09
N SER A 123 -0.51 -8.33 -8.67
CA SER A 123 -1.01 -9.41 -9.53
C SER A 123 -2.45 -9.18 -9.94
N LEU A 124 -3.29 -8.69 -9.03
CA LEU A 124 -4.68 -8.36 -9.29
C LEU A 124 -4.78 -7.10 -10.14
N THR A 125 -4.11 -6.02 -9.74
CA THR A 125 -4.22 -4.72 -10.43
C THR A 125 -3.71 -4.79 -11.87
N ALA A 126 -2.62 -5.53 -12.11
CA ALA A 126 -2.13 -5.77 -13.47
C ALA A 126 -3.13 -6.57 -14.32
N ALA A 127 -3.80 -7.58 -13.74
CA ALA A 127 -4.80 -8.36 -14.45
C ALA A 127 -6.04 -7.53 -14.79
N MET A 128 -6.53 -6.72 -13.84
CA MET A 128 -7.65 -5.78 -14.07
C MET A 128 -7.30 -4.76 -15.17
N ALA A 129 -6.08 -4.22 -15.16
CA ALA A 129 -5.61 -3.30 -16.20
C ALA A 129 -5.59 -3.98 -17.58
N GLN A 130 -5.12 -5.23 -17.68
CA GLN A 130 -5.13 -6.00 -18.93
C GLN A 130 -6.54 -6.30 -19.42
N GLU A 131 -7.47 -6.63 -18.51
CA GLU A 131 -8.87 -6.87 -18.85
C GLU A 131 -9.53 -5.60 -19.42
N LYS A 132 -9.35 -4.45 -18.76
CA LYS A 132 -9.82 -3.15 -19.25
C LYS A 132 -9.27 -2.85 -20.64
N MET A 133 -7.97 -3.06 -20.86
CA MET A 133 -7.36 -2.90 -22.18
C MET A 133 -8.00 -3.79 -23.25
N ARG A 134 -8.28 -5.07 -22.94
CA ARG A 134 -8.96 -5.98 -23.87
C ARG A 134 -10.40 -5.56 -24.18
N ALA A 135 -11.06 -4.91 -23.22
CA ALA A 135 -12.38 -4.32 -23.40
C ALA A 135 -12.34 -2.96 -24.16
N GLY A 136 -11.17 -2.52 -24.62
CA GLY A 136 -11.00 -1.24 -25.32
C GLY A 136 -10.99 -0.02 -24.39
N ILE A 137 -10.98 -0.24 -23.07
CA ILE A 137 -10.87 0.81 -22.06
C ILE A 137 -9.38 1.09 -21.86
N LYS A 138 -8.94 2.31 -22.24
CA LYS A 138 -7.57 2.74 -21.96
C LYS A 138 -7.34 2.72 -20.44
N PRO A 139 -6.23 2.20 -19.93
CA PRO A 139 -5.94 2.26 -18.50
C PRO A 139 -5.70 3.72 -18.09
N PRO A 140 -6.02 4.09 -16.84
CA PRO A 140 -5.76 5.43 -16.36
C PRO A 140 -4.24 5.67 -16.34
N MET A 141 -3.80 6.76 -16.95
CA MET A 141 -2.47 7.32 -16.68
C MET A 141 -2.44 7.92 -15.26
N MET A 142 -1.28 8.34 -14.76
CA MET A 142 -1.14 8.87 -13.40
C MET A 142 -2.11 10.03 -13.08
N GLY A 143 -2.54 10.79 -14.08
CA GLY A 143 -3.58 11.82 -13.96
C GLY A 143 -5.03 11.35 -14.11
N SER A 144 -5.32 10.05 -14.11
CA SER A 144 -6.67 9.46 -14.22
C SER A 144 -7.56 10.09 -15.32
N TYR A 145 -7.10 10.03 -16.57
CA TYR A 145 -7.77 10.60 -17.76
C TYR A 145 -7.94 12.13 -17.78
N ASN A 146 -7.33 12.86 -16.86
CA ASN A 146 -7.39 14.32 -16.84
C ASN A 146 -6.46 14.92 -17.91
N GLU A 147 -6.98 15.13 -19.12
CA GLU A 147 -6.24 15.72 -20.25
C GLU A 147 -5.74 17.13 -19.94
N ARG A 148 -6.53 17.93 -19.21
CA ARG A 148 -6.12 19.28 -18.79
C ARG A 148 -4.88 19.23 -17.91
N LEU A 149 -4.83 18.30 -16.96
CA LEU A 149 -3.64 18.08 -16.12
C LEU A 149 -2.45 17.63 -16.97
N GLN A 150 -2.63 16.67 -17.88
CA GLN A 150 -1.54 16.19 -18.75
C GLN A 150 -0.95 17.30 -19.63
N ALA A 151 -1.79 18.23 -20.10
CA ALA A 151 -1.35 19.33 -20.95
C ALA A 151 -0.43 20.33 -20.21
N VAL A 152 -0.67 20.57 -18.91
CA VAL A 152 0.13 21.53 -18.11
C VAL A 152 1.24 20.85 -17.30
N HIS A 153 1.02 19.61 -16.91
CA HIS A 153 1.94 18.77 -16.15
C HIS A 153 1.91 17.38 -16.79
N PRO A 154 2.75 17.09 -17.78
CA PRO A 154 2.84 15.74 -18.32
C PRO A 154 3.46 14.82 -17.26
N GLN A 155 2.81 13.68 -16.99
CA GLN A 155 3.36 12.67 -16.08
C GLN A 155 4.08 11.58 -16.85
N SER A 156 5.41 11.59 -16.79
CA SER A 156 6.26 10.54 -17.36
C SER A 156 6.10 9.21 -16.63
N HIS A 157 6.27 8.11 -17.35
CA HIS A 157 6.29 6.78 -16.75
C HIS A 157 7.50 6.62 -15.81
N GLN A 158 7.31 5.98 -14.66
CA GLN A 158 8.33 5.89 -13.61
C GLN A 158 9.65 5.26 -14.09
N GLY A 159 9.59 4.27 -14.97
CA GLY A 159 10.79 3.68 -15.59
C GLY A 159 11.60 4.68 -16.42
N ILE A 160 10.93 5.55 -17.18
CA ILE A 160 11.58 6.61 -17.96
C ILE A 160 12.19 7.66 -17.04
N CYS A 161 11.53 7.98 -15.92
CA CYS A 161 12.12 8.85 -14.90
C CYS A 161 13.41 8.24 -14.32
N GLY A 162 13.44 6.93 -14.09
CA GLY A 162 14.66 6.21 -13.66
C GLY A 162 15.79 6.30 -14.68
N ASP A 163 15.50 6.05 -15.96
CA ASP A 163 16.49 6.17 -17.05
C ASP A 163 16.99 7.60 -17.22
N ALA A 164 16.12 8.60 -17.04
CA ALA A 164 16.49 10.01 -17.08
C ALA A 164 17.46 10.37 -15.95
N ILE A 165 17.20 9.92 -14.71
CA ILE A 165 18.12 10.11 -13.58
C ILE A 165 19.46 9.45 -13.89
N ALA A 166 19.47 8.20 -14.35
CA ALA A 166 20.71 7.50 -14.71
C ALA A 166 21.51 8.25 -15.78
N SER A 167 20.82 8.78 -16.80
CA SER A 167 21.44 9.55 -17.88
C SER A 167 21.99 10.90 -17.39
N MET A 168 21.26 11.59 -16.51
CA MET A 168 21.66 12.91 -15.97
C MET A 168 22.84 12.82 -15.00
N GLU A 169 22.83 11.80 -14.14
CA GLU A 169 23.87 11.58 -13.13
C GLU A 169 25.06 10.77 -13.67
N GLY A 170 24.96 10.25 -14.90
CA GLY A 170 26.04 9.52 -15.56
C GLY A 170 26.25 8.09 -15.04
N PHE A 171 25.21 7.45 -14.47
CA PHE A 171 25.28 6.06 -14.04
C PHE A 171 25.32 5.11 -15.23
N THR A 172 26.31 4.23 -15.29
CA THR A 172 26.39 3.24 -16.35
C THR A 172 25.49 2.05 -16.05
N ARG A 173 25.30 1.18 -17.06
CA ARG A 173 24.57 -0.07 -16.88
C ARG A 173 25.22 -0.96 -15.82
N GLU A 174 26.55 -0.99 -15.78
CA GLU A 174 27.34 -1.77 -14.82
C GLU A 174 27.15 -1.25 -13.40
N ASP A 175 27.06 0.07 -13.20
CA ASP A 175 26.79 0.67 -11.87
C ASP A 175 25.42 0.21 -11.34
N LEU A 176 24.39 0.28 -12.20
CA LEU A 176 23.03 -0.13 -11.86
C LEU A 176 22.94 -1.65 -11.61
N ASP A 177 23.61 -2.46 -12.44
CA ASP A 177 23.69 -3.91 -12.25
C ASP A 177 24.42 -4.27 -10.95
N ALA A 178 25.46 -3.53 -10.56
CA ALA A 178 26.20 -3.77 -9.31
C ALA A 178 25.33 -3.48 -8.07
N ILE A 179 24.46 -2.47 -8.11
CA ILE A 179 23.46 -2.23 -7.07
C ILE A 179 22.42 -3.36 -7.07
N GLY A 180 21.93 -3.74 -8.25
CA GLY A 180 20.96 -4.81 -8.42
C GLY A 180 21.45 -6.15 -7.87
N TYR A 181 22.69 -6.53 -8.16
CA TYR A 181 23.34 -7.75 -7.67
C TYR A 181 23.48 -7.74 -6.15
N ARG A 182 23.94 -6.63 -5.56
CA ARG A 182 24.10 -6.48 -4.10
C ARG A 182 22.78 -6.61 -3.35
N SER A 183 21.67 -6.28 -4.00
CA SER A 183 20.33 -6.38 -3.40
C SER A 183 19.74 -7.79 -3.43
N GLN A 184 20.31 -8.74 -4.20
CA GLN A 184 19.86 -10.14 -4.24
C GLN A 184 20.37 -10.92 -3.03
#